data_AF-K2CRQ8-F1
#
_entry.id   AF-K2CRQ8-F1
#
_cell.length_a   1.000
_cell.length_b   1.000
_cell.length_c   1.000
_cell.angle_alpha   90.00
_cell.angle_beta   90.00
_cell.angle_gamma   90.00
#
_symmetry.space_group_name_H-M   'P 1'
#
loop_
_entity.id
_entity.type
_entity.pdbx_description
1 polymer ?
#
loop_
_entity_poly.entity_id
_entity_poly.type
_entity_poly.pdbx_seq_one_letter_code
_entity_poly.pdbx_strand_id
1 'polypeptide(L)'
;MIKNRKDENGSQLIFISLALAAWILISSLRAGGDQWDNPRYRTTFLPWIAILVGWVWMHLRQGKHPWFWRIVSMEVIFIFVFLDWYLYRNFNWGPAIPFPYLILFLGASIVLILAGGFIWDKKITGKKLR
;
A
#
# COMPACT_ATOMS: atom_id res chain seq x y z
N MET A 1 24.43 15.74 -26.25
CA MET A 1 23.94 14.41 -26.66
C MET A 1 23.74 13.58 -25.39
N ILE A 2 22.57 13.72 -24.74
CA ILE A 2 22.26 13.00 -23.49
C ILE A 2 21.87 11.58 -23.90
N LYS A 3 22.78 10.64 -23.66
CA LYS A 3 22.63 9.22 -23.99
C LYS A 3 21.37 8.69 -23.31
N ASN A 4 20.49 8.13 -24.13
CA ASN A 4 19.30 7.39 -23.73
C ASN A 4 19.74 6.20 -22.87
N ARG A 5 19.87 6.41 -21.55
CA ARG A 5 20.17 5.36 -20.59
C ARG A 5 18.89 4.53 -20.48
N LYS A 6 18.81 3.49 -21.29
CA LYS A 6 17.81 2.42 -21.14
C LYS A 6 17.74 2.10 -19.63
N ASP A 7 16.55 2.08 -19.05
CA ASP A 7 16.33 1.92 -17.61
C ASP A 7 16.73 0.50 -17.14
N GLU A 8 18.01 0.16 -17.20
CA GLU A 8 18.58 -1.15 -16.86
C GLU A 8 18.26 -1.55 -15.41
N ASN A 9 18.04 -0.56 -14.54
CA ASN A 9 17.72 -0.74 -13.13
C ASN A 9 16.24 -1.07 -12.89
N GLY A 10 15.33 -0.80 -13.84
CA GLY A 10 13.89 -1.00 -13.63
C GLY A 10 13.54 -2.47 -13.38
N SER A 11 14.18 -3.38 -14.12
CA SER A 11 13.99 -4.83 -13.95
C SER A 11 14.46 -5.31 -12.57
N GLN A 12 15.58 -4.77 -12.07
CA GLN A 12 16.13 -5.13 -10.76
C GLN A 12 15.19 -4.69 -9.63
N LEU A 13 14.61 -3.50 -9.73
CA LEU A 13 13.69 -2.96 -8.72
C LEU A 13 12.35 -3.71 -8.71
N ILE A 14 11.86 -4.11 -9.88
CA ILE A 14 10.69 -5.00 -10.01
C ILE A 14 11.01 -6.37 -9.39
N PHE A 15 12.18 -6.93 -9.69
CA PHE A 15 12.61 -8.20 -9.09
C PHE A 15 12.68 -8.12 -7.56
N ILE A 16 13.29 -7.07 -7.00
CA ILE A 16 13.33 -6.85 -5.55
C ILE A 16 11.92 -6.76 -4.98
N SER A 17 11.03 -6.01 -5.63
CA SER A 17 9.63 -5.88 -5.19
C SER A 17 8.91 -7.22 -5.16
N LEU A 18 9.05 -8.03 -6.22
CA LEU A 18 8.45 -9.37 -6.31
C LEU A 18 9.08 -10.35 -5.32
N ALA A 19 10.40 -10.30 -5.12
CA ALA A 19 11.10 -11.16 -4.17
C ALA A 19 10.65 -10.86 -2.73
N LEU A 20 10.48 -9.59 -2.37
CA LEU A 20 9.93 -9.19 -1.07
C LEU A 20 8.47 -9.63 -0.92
N ALA A 21 7.64 -9.44 -1.94
CA ALA A 21 6.24 -9.89 -1.91
C ALA A 21 6.15 -11.41 -1.75
N ALA A 22 6.95 -12.17 -2.52
CA ALA A 22 7.04 -13.62 -2.40
C ALA A 22 7.50 -14.04 -0.99
N TRP A 23 8.50 -13.36 -0.44
CA TRP A 23 8.97 -13.64 0.91
C TRP A 23 7.89 -13.40 1.98
N ILE A 24 7.13 -12.29 1.87
CA ILE A 24 6.00 -11.99 2.75
C ILE A 24 4.96 -13.11 2.68
N LEU A 25 4.59 -13.55 1.47
CA LEU A 25 3.62 -14.64 1.28
C LEU A 25 4.14 -15.97 1.87
N ILE A 26 5.39 -16.35 1.59
CA ILE A 26 5.99 -17.58 2.12
C ILE A 26 6.05 -17.55 3.66
N SER A 27 6.45 -16.41 4.23
CA SER A 27 6.54 -16.22 5.69
C SER A 27 5.16 -16.28 6.35
N SER A 28 4.14 -15.73 5.69
CA SER A 28 2.76 -15.78 6.16
C SER A 28 2.20 -17.21 6.15
N LEU A 29 2.56 -18.01 5.14
CA LEU A 29 2.12 -19.41 4.99
C LEU A 29 2.84 -20.39 5.94
N ARG A 30 4.15 -20.22 6.19
CA ARG A 30 4.95 -21.20 6.96
C ARG A 30 4.91 -20.99 8.48
N ALA A 31 4.60 -19.79 8.97
CA ALA A 31 4.74 -19.47 10.39
C ALA A 31 3.63 -18.58 10.97
N GLY A 32 2.48 -18.44 10.29
CA GLY A 32 1.40 -17.56 10.74
C GLY A 32 1.81 -16.08 10.88
N GLY A 33 2.93 -15.69 10.27
CA GLY A 33 3.51 -14.36 10.40
C GLY A 33 4.65 -14.22 11.43
N ASP A 34 4.98 -15.20 12.26
CA ASP A 34 6.02 -15.05 13.31
C ASP A 34 7.42 -14.72 12.74
N GLN A 35 7.78 -15.34 11.61
CA GLN A 35 9.02 -15.01 10.88
C GLN A 35 9.01 -13.62 10.25
N TRP A 36 7.84 -13.01 10.07
CA TRP A 36 7.70 -11.63 9.64
C TRP A 36 7.63 -10.67 10.84
N ASP A 37 7.10 -11.12 11.97
CA ASP A 37 6.88 -10.30 13.16
C ASP A 37 8.13 -10.13 14.03
N ASN A 38 9.05 -11.08 13.98
CA ASN A 38 10.30 -10.98 14.73
C ASN A 38 11.18 -9.81 14.21
N PRO A 39 11.57 -8.85 15.09
CA PRO A 39 12.37 -7.69 14.73
C PRO A 39 13.65 -8.02 13.97
N ARG A 40 14.27 -9.16 14.28
CA ARG A 40 15.49 -9.65 13.63
C ARG A 40 15.32 -9.79 12.11
N TYR A 41 14.17 -10.29 11.66
CA TYR A 41 13.91 -10.49 10.24
C TYR A 41 13.50 -9.19 9.56
N ARG A 42 12.71 -8.34 10.24
CA ARG A 42 12.31 -7.01 9.71
C ARG A 42 13.51 -6.10 9.43
N THR A 43 14.49 -6.06 10.33
CA THR A 43 15.71 -5.24 10.14
C THR A 43 16.52 -5.70 8.94
N THR A 44 16.47 -6.98 8.60
CA THR A 44 17.17 -7.53 7.42
C THR A 44 16.57 -7.03 6.10
N PHE A 45 15.26 -6.77 6.08
CA PHE A 45 14.57 -6.25 4.89
C PHE A 45 14.63 -4.73 4.74
N LEU A 46 14.95 -4.01 5.82
CA LEU A 46 14.91 -2.56 5.87
C LEU A 46 15.72 -1.87 4.75
N PRO A 47 16.95 -2.29 4.40
CA PRO A 47 17.70 -1.67 3.30
C PRO A 47 17.00 -1.82 1.95
N TRP A 48 16.42 -2.99 1.68
CA TRP A 48 15.71 -3.27 0.43
C TRP A 48 14.43 -2.45 0.31
N ILE A 49 13.68 -2.34 1.40
CA ILE A 49 12.48 -1.49 1.48
C ILE A 49 12.88 -0.02 1.28
N ALA A 50 13.97 0.45 1.92
CA ALA A 50 14.43 1.82 1.77
C ALA A 50 14.80 2.18 0.32
N ILE A 51 15.44 1.27 -0.41
CA ILE A 51 15.73 1.44 -1.84
C ILE A 51 14.42 1.60 -2.65
N LEU A 52 13.43 0.74 -2.41
CA LEU A 52 12.14 0.82 -3.09
C LEU A 52 11.38 2.10 -2.76
N VAL A 53 11.38 2.52 -1.49
CA VAL A 53 10.75 3.79 -1.06
C VAL A 53 11.42 4.97 -1.76
N GLY A 54 12.75 5.01 -1.83
CA GLY A 54 13.48 6.05 -2.55
C GLY A 54 13.14 6.08 -4.05
N TRP A 55 13.03 4.90 -4.67
CA TRP A 55 12.63 4.77 -6.08
C TRP A 55 11.20 5.27 -6.32
N VAL A 56 10.24 4.83 -5.51
CA VAL A 56 8.84 5.28 -5.58
C VAL A 56 8.76 6.80 -5.38
N TRP A 57 9.48 7.34 -4.39
CA TRP A 57 9.50 8.77 -4.11
C TRP A 57 10.02 9.60 -5.30
N MET A 58 11.08 9.13 -5.96
CA MET A 58 11.58 9.78 -7.17
C MET A 58 10.52 9.78 -8.29
N HIS A 59 9.80 8.68 -8.48
CA HIS A 59 8.74 8.58 -9.48
C HIS A 59 7.55 9.48 -9.13
N LEU A 60 7.17 9.55 -7.85
CA LEU A 60 6.08 10.40 -7.37
C LEU A 60 6.31 11.89 -7.66
N ARG A 61 7.57 12.34 -7.61
CA ARG A 61 7.92 13.73 -7.93
C ARG A 61 7.82 14.06 -9.42
N GLN A 62 7.90 13.07 -10.31
CA GLN A 62 7.96 13.27 -11.76
C GLN A 62 6.60 13.43 -12.42
N GLY A 63 5.49 13.19 -11.71
CA GLY A 63 4.17 13.28 -12.31
C GLY A 63 3.01 13.04 -11.35
N LYS A 64 1.81 13.03 -11.91
CA LYS A 64 0.60 12.69 -11.15
C LYS A 64 0.43 11.18 -11.16
N HIS A 65 0.40 10.57 -9.98
CA HIS A 65 0.18 9.13 -9.80
C HIS A 65 -1.12 8.90 -9.00
N PRO A 66 -2.30 8.92 -9.65
CA PRO A 66 -3.58 8.77 -8.97
C PRO A 66 -3.72 7.45 -8.21
N TRP A 67 -3.16 6.37 -8.78
CA TRP A 67 -3.19 5.03 -8.16
C TRP A 67 -2.42 4.94 -6.85
N PHE A 68 -1.29 5.66 -6.73
CA PHE A 68 -0.55 5.72 -5.48
C PHE A 68 -1.43 6.27 -4.35
N TRP A 69 -2.11 7.39 -4.59
CA TRP A 69 -2.98 8.01 -3.59
C TRP A 69 -4.23 7.18 -3.27
N ARG A 70 -4.72 6.36 -4.20
CA ARG A 70 -5.78 5.40 -3.92
C ARG A 70 -5.33 4.33 -2.93
N ILE A 71 -4.16 3.73 -3.17
CA ILE A 71 -3.58 2.73 -2.27
C ILE A 71 -3.32 3.34 -0.90
N VAL A 72 -2.69 4.52 -0.84
CA VAL A 72 -2.46 5.24 0.43
C VAL A 72 -3.77 5.52 1.16
N SER A 73 -4.84 5.91 0.46
CA SER A 73 -6.14 6.15 1.07
C SER A 73 -6.74 4.88 1.67
N MET A 74 -6.61 3.74 0.98
CA MET A 74 -7.07 2.44 1.50
C MET A 74 -6.28 2.02 2.75
N GLU A 75 -4.96 2.15 2.72
CA GLU A 75 -4.08 1.85 3.87
C GLU A 75 -4.40 2.72 5.08
N VAL A 76 -4.64 4.02 4.87
CA VAL A 76 -5.01 4.94 5.96
C VAL A 76 -6.33 4.53 6.60
N ILE A 77 -7.34 4.17 5.81
CA ILE A 77 -8.63 3.69 6.34
C ILE A 77 -8.45 2.38 7.11
N PHE A 78 -7.66 1.45 6.57
CA PHE A 78 -7.33 0.20 7.24
C PHE A 78 -6.67 0.46 8.61
N ILE A 79 -5.67 1.35 8.66
CA ILE A 79 -5.01 1.74 9.91
C ILE A 79 -6.02 2.31 10.91
N PHE A 80 -6.93 3.19 10.50
CA PHE A 80 -7.92 3.76 11.42
C PHE A 80 -8.91 2.72 11.95
N VAL A 81 -9.36 1.80 11.10
CA VAL A 81 -10.24 0.68 11.51
C VAL A 81 -9.56 -0.20 12.55
N PHE A 82 -8.30 -0.58 12.30
CA PHE A 82 -7.55 -1.42 13.23
C PHE A 82 -7.11 -0.67 14.49
N LEU A 83 -6.87 0.64 14.38
CA LEU A 83 -6.56 1.49 15.53
C LEU A 83 -7.76 1.55 16.48
N ASP A 84 -8.97 1.81 15.97
CA ASP A 84 -10.19 1.81 16.79
C ASP A 84 -10.41 0.45 17.49
N TRP A 85 -10.29 -0.64 16.73
CA TRP A 85 -10.38 -1.99 17.28
C TRP A 85 -9.33 -2.25 18.38
N TYR A 86 -8.08 -1.80 18.16
CA TYR A 86 -6.99 -1.96 19.12
C TYR A 86 -7.18 -1.11 20.37
N LEU A 87 -7.69 0.12 20.23
CA LEU A 87 -7.98 1.03 21.34
C LEU A 87 -9.10 0.46 22.22
N TYR A 88 -10.18 -0.02 21.60
CA TYR A 88 -11.25 -0.68 22.33
C TYR A 88 -10.73 -1.93 23.07
N ARG A 89 -9.93 -2.77 22.40
CA ARG A 89 -9.44 -4.03 22.97
C ARG A 89 -8.51 -3.86 24.17
N ASN A 90 -7.62 -2.86 24.14
CA ASN A 90 -6.56 -2.70 25.15
C ASN A 90 -6.90 -1.65 26.21
N PHE A 91 -7.65 -0.62 25.85
CA PHE A 91 -7.94 0.51 26.72
C PHE A 91 -9.44 0.67 27.03
N ASN A 92 -10.32 -0.17 26.45
CA ASN A 92 -11.78 0.00 26.48
C ASN A 92 -12.21 1.40 26.04
N TRP A 93 -11.43 2.03 25.16
CA TRP A 93 -11.68 3.37 24.67
C TRP A 93 -12.27 3.30 23.27
N GLY A 94 -13.47 3.84 23.12
CA GLY A 94 -14.15 3.99 21.84
C GLY A 94 -15.40 3.12 21.76
N PRO A 95 -16.16 3.24 20.65
CA PRO A 95 -17.29 2.38 20.41
C PRO A 95 -16.84 0.94 20.18
N ALA A 96 -17.55 -0.01 20.77
CA ALA A 96 -17.38 -1.43 20.51
C ALA A 96 -17.98 -1.80 19.15
N ILE A 97 -17.31 -1.46 18.05
CA ILE A 97 -17.85 -1.74 16.72
C ILE A 97 -17.78 -3.26 16.47
N PRO A 98 -18.92 -3.94 16.25
CA PRO A 98 -18.90 -5.38 15.99
C PRO A 98 -18.14 -5.67 14.69
N PHE A 99 -17.36 -6.74 14.70
CA PHE A 99 -16.46 -7.12 13.60
C PHE A 99 -17.12 -7.13 12.20
N PRO A 100 -18.37 -7.61 12.00
CA PRO A 100 -19.01 -7.55 10.69
C PRO A 100 -19.17 -6.13 10.13
N TYR A 101 -19.43 -5.14 10.99
CA TYR A 101 -19.56 -3.75 10.57
C TYR A 101 -18.22 -3.14 10.17
N LEU A 102 -17.12 -3.55 10.80
CA LEU A 102 -15.76 -3.14 10.39
C LEU A 102 -15.44 -3.67 8.99
N ILE A 103 -15.77 -4.93 8.69
CA ILE A 103 -15.59 -5.51 7.36
C ILE A 103 -16.44 -4.76 6.33
N LEU A 104 -17.72 -4.52 6.63
CA LEU A 104 -18.62 -3.79 5.75
C LEU A 104 -18.10 -2.38 5.46
N PHE A 105 -17.64 -1.66 6.50
CA PHE A 105 -17.08 -0.32 6.37
C PHE A 105 -15.81 -0.30 5.52
N LEU A 106 -14.90 -1.26 5.75
CA LEU A 106 -13.67 -1.39 4.96
C LEU A 106 -14.00 -1.67 3.48
N GLY A 107 -14.88 -2.65 3.23
CA GLY A 107 -15.31 -3.01 1.88
C GLY A 107 -16.01 -1.85 1.15
N ALA A 108 -16.94 -1.18 1.83
CA ALA A 108 -17.61 0.00 1.28
C ALA A 108 -16.62 1.13 0.98
N SER A 109 -15.66 1.39 1.86
CA SER A 109 -14.62 2.41 1.68
C SER A 109 -13.74 2.11 0.46
N ILE A 110 -13.32 0.85 0.27
CA ILE A 110 -12.55 0.43 -0.89
C ILE A 110 -13.36 0.65 -2.18
N VAL A 111 -14.63 0.23 -2.20
CA VAL A 111 -15.51 0.43 -3.35
C VAL A 111 -15.68 1.91 -3.68
N LEU A 112 -15.88 2.76 -2.67
CA LEU A 112 -16.01 4.20 -2.83
C LEU A 112 -14.73 4.83 -3.39
N ILE A 113 -13.55 4.46 -2.87
CA ILE A 113 -12.26 4.96 -3.37
C ILE A 113 -12.04 4.57 -4.83
N LEU A 114 -12.33 3.30 -5.18
CA LEU A 114 -12.17 2.81 -6.53
C LEU A 114 -13.17 3.47 -7.49
N ALA A 115 -14.46 3.44 -7.17
CA ALA A 115 -15.52 4.01 -8.00
C ALA A 115 -15.33 5.53 -8.19
N GLY A 116 -15.06 6.25 -7.09
CA GLY A 116 -14.76 7.68 -7.12
C GLY A 116 -13.51 7.98 -7.97
N GLY A 117 -12.46 7.17 -7.82
CA GLY A 117 -11.25 7.24 -8.62
C GLY A 117 -11.51 7.06 -10.11
N PHE A 118 -12.26 6.03 -10.51
CA PHE A 118 -12.60 5.76 -11.91
C PHE A 118 -13.45 6.89 -12.54
N ILE A 119 -14.42 7.41 -11.80
CA ILE A 119 -15.25 8.55 -12.27
C ILE A 119 -14.38 9.78 -12.48
N TRP A 120 -13.46 10.04 -11.54
CA TRP A 120 -12.54 11.18 -11.61
C TRP A 120 -11.57 11.07 -12.80
N ASP A 121 -11.02 9.87 -13.05
CA ASP A 121 -10.14 9.61 -14.19
C ASP A 121 -10.87 9.83 -15.52
N LYS A 122 -12.14 9.36 -15.62
CA LYS A 122 -12.98 9.59 -16.81
C LYS A 122 -13.24 11.08 -17.03
N LYS A 123 -13.53 11.85 -15.98
CA LYS A 123 -13.75 13.30 -16.07
C LYS A 123 -12.48 14.05 -16.51
N ILE A 124 -11.31 13.71 -15.99
CA ILE A 124 -10.04 14.33 -16.41
C ILE A 124 -9.75 14.01 -17.89
N THR A 125 -9.91 12.75 -18.29
CA THR A 125 -9.62 12.31 -19.66
C THR A 125 -10.56 12.95 -20.66
N GLY A 126 -11.86 13.03 -20.34
CA GLY A 126 -12.85 13.69 -21.19
C GLY A 126 -12.64 15.21 -21.34
N LYS A 127 -12.03 15.87 -20.33
CA LYS A 127 -11.70 17.30 -20.39
C LYS A 127 -10.45 17.61 -21.22
N LYS A 128 -9.62 16.60 -21.52
CA LYS A 128 -8.40 16.73 -22.33
C LYS A 128 -8.62 16.53 -23.83
N LEU A 129 -9.81 16.03 -24.21
CA LEU A 129 -10.24 15.74 -25.58
C LEU A 129 -11.21 16.80 -26.16
N ARG A 130 -11.49 17.85 -25.39
CA ARG A 130 -12.21 19.07 -25.82
C ARG A 130 -11.23 20.23 -25.79
#